data_AF-A0A243SAL8-F1
#
_entry.id   AF-A0A243SAL8-F1
#
_cell.length_a   1.000
_cell.length_b   1.000
_cell.length_c   1.000
_cell.angle_alpha   90.00
_cell.angle_beta   90.00
_cell.angle_gamma   90.00
#
_symmetry.space_group_name_H-M   'P 1'
#
loop_
_entity.id
_entity.type
_entity.pdbx_description
1 polymer ?
#
loop_
_entity_poly.entity_id
_entity_poly.type
_entity_poly.pdbx_seq_one_letter_code
_entity_poly.pdbx_strand_id
1 'polypeptide(L)'
;MSDPEYGDIQLTRHFGIGVTVDEAPQRAKMDVDLLAQPGLYLRVERGDIVIADQVVYRITGYDPANCTLTLELIKDWRPGQKDDPNAETQP
;
A
#
# COMPACT_ATOMS: atom_id res chain seq x y z
N MET A 1 -5.48 10.51 -16.57
CA MET A 1 -4.25 10.16 -17.33
C MET A 1 -3.30 9.55 -16.32
N SER A 2 -2.84 8.33 -16.54
CA SER A 2 -1.85 7.68 -15.69
C SER A 2 -0.53 8.43 -15.83
N ASP A 3 -0.06 9.05 -14.75
CA ASP A 3 1.33 9.51 -14.70
C ASP A 3 2.21 8.25 -14.75
N PRO A 4 3.15 8.11 -15.71
CA PRO A 4 3.97 6.91 -15.85
C PRO A 4 4.90 6.66 -14.65
N GLU A 5 5.00 7.62 -13.73
CA GLU A 5 5.76 7.52 -12.50
C GLU A 5 5.01 6.84 -11.35
N TYR A 6 3.67 6.83 -11.38
CA TYR A 6 2.85 6.25 -10.31
C TYR A 6 2.16 4.99 -10.80
N GLY A 7 2.35 3.89 -10.08
CA GLY A 7 1.65 2.64 -10.33
C GLY A 7 0.40 2.49 -9.47
N ASP A 8 -0.38 1.46 -9.78
CA ASP A 8 -1.55 1.07 -9.01
C ASP A 8 -1.17 0.04 -7.93
N ILE A 9 -1.69 0.23 -6.72
CA ILE A 9 -1.62 -0.79 -5.65
C ILE A 9 -2.76 -1.78 -5.91
N GLN A 10 -2.43 -3.06 -6.10
CA GLN A 10 -3.44 -4.11 -6.33
C GLN A 10 -3.62 -4.96 -5.09
N LEU A 11 -4.88 -5.20 -4.74
CA LEU A 11 -5.28 -5.96 -3.55
C LEU A 11 -6.28 -7.06 -3.94
N THR A 12 -6.08 -8.27 -3.43
CA THR A 12 -7.07 -9.35 -3.52
C THR A 12 -7.69 -9.59 -2.15
N ARG A 13 -9.03 -9.54 -2.12
CA ARG A 13 -9.80 -9.94 -0.95
C ARG A 13 -10.18 -11.42 -1.03
N HIS A 14 -9.71 -12.19 -0.06
CA HIS A 14 -10.02 -13.60 0.10
C HIS A 14 -11.12 -13.76 1.15
N PHE A 15 -12.33 -14.11 0.71
CA PHE A 15 -13.48 -14.27 1.60
C PHE A 15 -13.22 -15.30 2.72
N GLY A 16 -13.44 -14.89 3.96
CA GLY A 16 -13.21 -15.73 5.15
C GLY A 16 -11.74 -15.88 5.56
N ILE A 17 -10.79 -15.28 4.83
CA ILE A 17 -9.35 -15.39 5.10
C ILE A 17 -8.76 -14.01 5.42
N GLY A 18 -8.88 -13.04 4.50
CA GLY A 18 -8.26 -11.73 4.66
C GLY A 18 -8.05 -10.98 3.35
N VAL A 19 -7.07 -10.07 3.33
CA VAL A 19 -6.66 -9.32 2.13
C VAL A 19 -5.17 -9.54 1.90
N THR A 20 -4.78 -9.69 0.63
CA THR A 20 -3.38 -9.71 0.18
C THR A 20 -3.10 -8.54 -0.72
N VAL A 21 -1.86 -8.07 -0.71
CA VAL A 21 -1.33 -7.06 -1.62
C VAL A 21 -0.61 -7.79 -2.75
N ASP A 22 -1.15 -7.72 -3.95
CA ASP A 22 -0.62 -8.43 -5.12
C ASP A 22 0.46 -7.59 -5.81
N GLU A 23 0.22 -6.27 -5.92
CA GLU A 23 1.17 -5.30 -6.49
C GLU A 23 1.33 -4.10 -5.57
N ALA A 24 2.58 -3.69 -5.32
CA ALA A 24 2.95 -2.53 -4.53
C ALA A 24 4.06 -1.75 -5.27
N PRO A 25 3.69 -0.76 -6.10
CA PRO A 25 4.67 0.03 -6.84
C PRO A 25 5.42 1.00 -5.91
N GLN A 26 6.64 1.38 -6.30
CA GLN A 26 7.49 2.27 -5.49
C GLN A 26 6.83 3.62 -5.20
N ARG A 27 6.06 4.16 -6.16
CA ARG A 27 5.27 5.37 -6.02
C ARG A 27 3.83 5.08 -6.43
N ALA A 28 2.89 5.58 -5.65
CA ALA A 28 1.45 5.41 -5.91
C ALA A 28 0.68 6.69 -5.62
N LYS A 29 -0.54 6.77 -6.14
CA LYS A 29 -1.54 7.77 -5.76
C LYS A 29 -2.73 7.06 -5.12
N MET A 30 -3.34 7.68 -4.13
CA MET A 30 -4.47 7.12 -3.40
C MET A 30 -5.48 8.23 -3.10
N ASP A 31 -6.74 8.01 -3.46
CA ASP A 31 -7.81 8.93 -3.08
C ASP A 31 -8.07 8.86 -1.57
N VAL A 32 -8.29 10.01 -0.93
CA VAL A 32 -8.46 10.11 0.52
C VAL A 32 -9.69 9.34 1.01
N ASP A 33 -10.71 9.18 0.18
CA ASP A 33 -11.94 8.44 0.51
C ASP A 33 -11.68 6.95 0.80
N LEU A 34 -10.65 6.36 0.21
CA LEU A 34 -10.23 4.98 0.47
C LEU A 34 -9.87 4.76 1.95
N LEU A 35 -9.37 5.78 2.66
CA LEU A 35 -9.08 5.70 4.09
C LEU A 35 -10.34 5.46 4.93
N ALA A 36 -11.52 5.84 4.43
CA ALA A 36 -12.80 5.61 5.07
C ALA A 36 -13.51 4.35 4.58
N GLN A 37 -12.99 3.69 3.54
CA GLN A 37 -13.65 2.54 2.93
C GLN A 37 -13.47 1.27 3.78
N PRO A 38 -14.57 0.66 4.26
CA PRO A 38 -14.48 -0.54 5.06
C PRO A 38 -13.95 -1.73 4.24
N GLY A 39 -13.12 -2.56 4.87
CA GLY A 39 -12.67 -3.83 4.31
C GLY A 39 -11.41 -3.77 3.43
N LEU A 40 -10.77 -2.60 3.28
CA LEU A 40 -9.47 -2.45 2.62
C LEU A 40 -8.27 -2.73 3.53
N TYR A 41 -8.50 -3.00 4.83
CA TYR A 41 -7.46 -3.25 5.83
C TYR A 41 -6.35 -2.18 5.81
N LEU A 42 -6.78 -0.91 5.74
CA LEU A 42 -5.91 0.26 5.79
C LEU A 42 -5.83 0.78 7.22
N ARG A 43 -4.64 1.17 7.64
CA ARG A 43 -4.42 1.88 8.91
C ARG A 43 -3.42 3.02 8.69
N VAL A 44 -3.66 4.14 9.38
CA VAL A 44 -2.76 5.29 9.34
C VAL A 44 -2.00 5.35 10.66
N GLU A 45 -0.69 5.23 10.60
CA GLU A 45 0.21 5.21 11.75
C GLU A 45 1.27 6.29 11.58
N ARG A 46 1.20 7.36 12.38
CA ARG A 46 2.21 8.44 12.40
C ARG A 46 2.50 9.06 11.02
N GLY A 47 1.51 9.12 10.14
CA GLY A 47 1.64 9.68 8.78
C GLY A 47 2.02 8.66 7.70
N ASP A 48 2.22 7.40 8.07
CA ASP A 48 2.39 6.29 7.14
C ASP A 48 1.06 5.52 6.99
N ILE A 49 0.79 5.02 5.79
CA ILE A 49 -0.34 4.16 5.47
C ILE A 49 0.18 2.74 5.42
N VAL A 50 -0.33 1.87 6.29
CA VAL A 50 -0.06 0.43 6.19
C VAL A 50 -1.27 -0.30 5.64
N ILE A 51 -0.99 -1.21 4.71
CA ILE A 51 -1.97 -1.92 3.91
C ILE A 51 -1.82 -3.42 4.17
N ALA A 52 -2.89 -4.02 4.69
CA ALA A 52 -2.98 -5.46 5.00
C ALA A 52 -1.80 -6.01 5.83
N ASP A 53 -1.15 -5.15 6.63
CA ASP A 53 0.08 -5.46 7.38
C ASP A 53 1.23 -6.03 6.53
N GLN A 54 1.18 -5.80 5.21
CA GLN A 54 2.15 -6.32 4.24
C GLN A 54 3.04 -5.22 3.67
N VAL A 55 2.50 -4.03 3.45
CA VAL A 55 3.27 -2.91 2.90
C VAL A 55 3.01 -1.63 3.67
N VAL A 56 4.01 -0.76 3.69
CA VAL A 56 3.96 0.55 4.35
C VAL A 56 4.34 1.63 3.35
N TYR A 57 3.45 2.60 3.18
CA TYR A 57 3.65 3.77 2.35
C TYR A 57 3.77 5.02 3.21
N ARG A 58 4.72 5.89 2.86
CA ARG A 58 4.80 7.25 3.40
C ARG A 58 3.96 8.20 2.57
N ILE A 59 3.15 9.02 3.22
CA ILE A 59 2.50 10.16 2.56
C ILE A 59 3.57 11.23 2.30
N THR A 60 3.82 11.54 1.03
CA THR A 60 4.83 12.52 0.59
C THR A 60 4.22 13.79 0.01
N GLY A 61 2.91 13.78 -0.26
CA GLY A 61 2.19 14.94 -0.77
C GLY A 61 0.68 14.75 -0.72
N TYR A 62 -0.04 15.86 -0.86
CA TYR A 62 -1.49 15.90 -0.95
C TYR A 62 -1.88 16.93 -2.01
N ASP A 63 -2.71 16.51 -2.96
CA ASP A 63 -3.30 17.40 -3.95
C ASP A 63 -4.74 17.74 -3.51
N PRO A 64 -5.01 19.00 -3.12
CA PRO A 64 -6.34 19.40 -2.66
C PRO A 64 -7.36 19.52 -3.80
N ALA A 65 -6.95 19.57 -5.07
CA ALA A 65 -7.87 19.74 -6.19
C ALA A 65 -8.71 18.48 -6.46
N ASN A 66 -8.13 17.30 -6.21
CA ASN A 66 -8.74 15.99 -6.40
C ASN A 66 -8.80 15.16 -5.09
N CYS A 67 -8.31 15.70 -3.99
CA CYS A 67 -8.21 15.00 -2.71
C CYS A 67 -7.40 13.69 -2.81
N THR A 68 -6.28 13.72 -3.54
CA THR A 68 -5.42 12.56 -3.75
C THR A 68 -4.12 12.69 -2.94
N LEU A 69 -3.73 11.61 -2.27
CA LEU A 69 -2.45 11.46 -1.57
C LEU A 69 -1.39 10.94 -2.54
N THR A 70 -0.17 11.48 -2.43
CA THR A 70 1.01 10.94 -3.09
C THR A 70 1.77 10.06 -2.10
N LEU A 71 2.06 8.83 -2.50
CA LEU A 71 2.61 7.80 -1.64
C LEU A 71 3.97 7.31 -2.15
N GLU A 72 4.88 7.01 -1.23
CA GLU A 72 6.16 6.35 -1.50
C GLU A 72 6.31 5.09 -0.65
N LEU A 73 6.61 3.96 -1.28
CA LEU A 73 6.77 2.67 -0.61
C LEU A 73 8.05 2.70 0.23
N ILE A 74 7.91 2.50 1.54
CA ILE A 74 9.05 2.50 2.47
C ILE A 74 9.35 1.12 3.05
N LYS A 75 8.36 0.20 3.07
CA LYS A 75 8.55 -1.19 3.48
C LYS A 75 7.66 -2.12 2.69
N ASP A 76 8.22 -3.24 2.27
CA ASP A 76 7.50 -4.32 1.60
C ASP A 76 7.84 -5.68 2.25
N TRP A 77 6.94 -6.14 3.12
CA TRP A 77 7.04 -7.40 3.86
C TRP A 77 6.35 -8.56 3.16
N ARG A 78 5.88 -8.38 1.92
CA ARG A 78 5.29 -9.49 1.17
C ARG A 78 6.34 -10.57 0.92
N PRO A 79 5.95 -11.86 0.85
CA PRO A 79 6.88 -12.94 0.59
C PRO A 79 7.75 -12.70 -0.65
N GLY A 80 9.07 -12.88 -0.50
CA GLY A 80 10.04 -12.70 -1.57
C GLY A 80 10.39 -11.24 -1.91
N GLN A 81 9.88 -10.27 -1.15
CA GLN A 81 10.24 -8.85 -1.31
C GLN A 81 11.40 -8.46 -0.41
N LYS A 82 11.93 -7.25 -0.65
CA LYS A 82 13.16 -6.75 -0.02
C LYS A 82 13.15 -6.83 1.51
N ASP A 83 12.01 -6.54 2.15
CA ASP A 83 11.91 -6.50 3.60
C ASP A 83 11.22 -7.75 4.17
N ASP A 84 11.02 -8.81 3.38
CA ASP A 84 10.40 -10.06 3.83
C ASP A 84 11.17 -10.62 5.04
N PRO A 85 10.54 -10.70 6.22
CA PRO A 85 11.21 -11.18 7.43
C PRO A 85 11.60 -12.67 7.34
N ASN A 86 11.03 -13.42 6.38
CA ASN A 86 11.29 -14.83 6.17
C ASN A 86 12.29 -15.10 5.02
N ALA A 87 12.82 -14.07 4.37
CA ALA A 87 13.71 -14.22 3.21
C ALA A 87 15.00 -15.01 3.53
N GLU A 88 15.49 -14.93 4.78
CA GLU A 88 16.69 -15.65 5.23
C GLU A 88 16.38 -17.03 5.85
N THR A 89 15.10 -17.43 5.91
CA THR A 89 14.68 -18.69 6.58
C THR A 89 14.26 -19.80 5.63
N GLN A 90 14.39 -19.60 4.32
CA GLN A 90 14.20 -20.68 3.35
C GLN A 90 15.49 -21.51 3.21
N PRO A 91 15.47 -22.82 3.48
CA PRO A 91 16.62 -23.71 3.30
C PRO A 91 17.05 -23.86 1.83
#